data_AF-A0A662BK81-F1
#
_entry.id   AF-A0A662BK81-F1
#
_cell.length_a   1.000
_cell.length_b   1.000
_cell.length_c   1.000
_cell.angle_alpha   90.00
_cell.angle_beta   90.00
_cell.angle_gamma   90.00
#
_symmetry.space_group_name_H-M   'P 1'
#
loop_
_entity.id
_entity.type
_entity.pdbx_description
1 polymer ?
#
loop_
_entity_poly.entity_id
_entity_poly.type
_entity_poly.pdbx_seq_one_letter_code
_entity_poly.pdbx_strand_id
1 'polypeptide(L)'
;IIALSGIPPLSGFAGKWLFYNAVLDKQWYFQGVIVFFSGTIAFLYLFKLIYSVFLGQLKDNLRHVKDISIWFAIPIYTLIIGIMIFSAKPEWVLQPLGTMISQYYPDASLSWDGGLATGPYGYWNGSGVMITIGIMFTVLLGWLLLMARKATKVSQFNIVYSAEAPQRPETTHVSYNMYAGYNKALGWIVAPKITEFWDNMTDWVHSVAHYGRQLYSGNAQVYVTYVVVYILAVYFTMIF
;
A
#
# COMPACT_ATOMS: atom_id res chain seq x y z
N ILE A 1 -5.48 -5.78 -5.67
CA ILE A 1 -5.86 -5.87 -4.24
C ILE A 1 -5.29 -7.13 -3.59
N ILE A 2 -5.69 -8.32 -4.05
CA ILE A 2 -5.23 -9.62 -3.50
C ILE A 2 -3.69 -9.76 -3.57
N ALA A 3 -3.07 -9.29 -4.66
CA ALA A 3 -1.62 -9.28 -4.77
C ALA A 3 -0.98 -8.39 -3.68
N LEU A 4 -1.49 -7.18 -3.48
CA LEU A 4 -0.97 -6.22 -2.50
C LEU A 4 -1.19 -6.65 -1.05
N SER A 5 -2.28 -7.36 -0.75
CA SER A 5 -2.50 -7.92 0.59
C SER A 5 -1.48 -9.00 0.95
N GLY A 6 -0.77 -9.55 -0.02
CA GLY A 6 0.26 -10.57 0.20
C GLY A 6 -0.33 -11.93 0.58
N ILE A 7 -1.48 -12.27 -0.02
CA ILE A 7 -2.07 -13.61 0.12
C ILE A 7 -1.26 -14.57 -0.77
N PRO A 8 -0.77 -15.72 -0.25
CA PRO A 8 -0.18 -16.76 -1.11
C PRO A 8 -1.30 -17.20 -2.05
N PRO A 9 -1.23 -17.04 -3.39
CA PRO A 9 -0.15 -17.38 -4.32
C PRO A 9 0.40 -16.22 -5.16
N LEU A 10 0.10 -14.96 -4.78
CA LEU A 10 0.41 -13.79 -5.61
C LEU A 10 1.75 -13.14 -5.23
N SER A 11 2.28 -12.35 -6.16
CA SER A 11 3.60 -11.71 -6.07
C SER A 11 3.84 -10.87 -4.81
N GLY A 12 2.82 -10.27 -4.20
CA GLY A 12 3.01 -9.52 -2.95
C GLY A 12 3.33 -10.41 -1.75
N PHE A 13 3.01 -11.71 -1.79
CA PHE A 13 3.49 -12.67 -0.79
C PHE A 13 5.01 -12.87 -0.94
N ALA A 14 5.50 -13.03 -2.17
CA ALA A 14 6.93 -13.16 -2.46
C ALA A 14 7.73 -11.97 -1.92
N GLY A 15 7.26 -10.75 -2.19
CA GLY A 15 7.90 -9.52 -1.70
C GLY A 15 7.95 -9.46 -0.16
N LYS A 16 6.84 -9.80 0.52
CA LYS A 16 6.81 -9.84 1.99
C LYS A 16 7.74 -10.91 2.55
N TRP A 17 7.75 -12.10 1.95
CA TRP A 17 8.62 -13.20 2.38
C TRP A 17 10.10 -12.82 2.27
N LEU A 18 10.51 -12.22 1.15
CA LEU A 18 11.88 -11.70 0.96
C LEU A 18 12.23 -10.62 1.99
N PHE A 19 11.30 -9.69 2.21
CA PHE A 19 11.51 -8.60 3.17
C PHE A 19 11.68 -9.12 4.60
N TYR A 20 10.87 -10.09 5.05
CA TYR A 20 11.02 -10.67 6.37
C TYR A 20 12.34 -11.44 6.53
N ASN A 21 12.77 -12.19 5.51
CA ASN A 21 14.09 -12.83 5.54
C ASN A 21 15.21 -11.79 5.70
N ALA A 22 15.15 -10.68 4.97
CA ALA A 22 16.15 -9.61 5.09
C ALA A 22 16.14 -8.93 6.47
N VAL A 23 14.95 -8.71 7.05
CA VAL A 23 14.83 -8.14 8.40
C VAL A 23 15.39 -9.08 9.46
N LEU A 24 15.13 -10.38 9.34
CA LEU A 24 15.67 -11.40 10.25
C LEU A 24 17.18 -11.51 10.13
N ASP A 25 17.70 -11.44 8.90
CA ASP A 25 19.14 -11.46 8.62
C ASP A 25 19.88 -10.29 9.29
N LYS A 26 19.30 -9.09 9.23
CA LYS A 26 19.83 -7.90 9.91
C LYS A 26 19.50 -7.83 11.40
N GLN A 27 18.78 -8.81 11.96
CA GLN A 27 18.31 -8.83 13.35
C GLN A 27 17.48 -7.60 13.73
N TRP A 28 16.79 -7.01 12.76
CA TRP A 28 15.96 -5.81 12.94
C TRP A 28 14.56 -6.18 13.43
N TYR A 29 14.50 -6.92 14.54
CA TYR A 29 13.27 -7.53 15.03
C TYR A 29 12.17 -6.49 15.32
N PHE A 30 12.54 -5.33 15.88
CA PHE A 30 11.60 -4.25 16.16
C PHE A 30 10.95 -3.70 14.88
N GLN A 31 11.75 -3.43 13.86
CA GLN A 31 11.28 -2.99 12.55
C GLN A 31 10.43 -4.08 11.89
N GLY A 32 10.79 -5.35 12.06
CA GLY A 32 10.01 -6.51 11.61
C GLY A 32 8.60 -6.55 12.21
N VAL A 33 8.48 -6.28 13.50
CA VAL A 33 7.17 -6.18 14.19
C VAL A 33 6.35 -5.03 13.60
N ILE A 34 6.95 -3.86 13.38
CA ILE A 34 6.27 -2.72 12.75
C ILE A 34 5.76 -3.09 11.35
N VAL A 35 6.59 -3.74 10.54
CA VAL A 35 6.23 -4.17 9.19
C VAL A 35 5.11 -5.20 9.20
N PHE A 36 5.13 -6.12 10.17
CA PHE A 36 4.07 -7.09 10.38
C PHE A 36 2.72 -6.42 10.65
N PHE A 37 2.66 -5.50 11.61
CA PHE A 37 1.43 -4.74 11.89
C PHE A 37 1.01 -3.85 10.71
N SER A 38 1.97 -3.24 10.01
CA SER A 38 1.71 -2.49 8.78
C SER A 38 1.06 -3.36 7.70
N GLY A 39 1.51 -4.61 7.55
CA GLY A 39 0.88 -5.58 6.65
C GLY A 39 -0.58 -5.88 6.97
N THR A 40 -0.92 -5.99 8.26
CA THR A 40 -2.30 -6.19 8.73
C THR A 40 -3.16 -4.95 8.49
N ILE A 41 -2.66 -3.76 8.80
CA ILE A 41 -3.34 -2.50 8.49
C ILE A 41 -3.55 -2.39 6.97
N ALA A 42 -2.57 -2.84 6.18
CA ALA A 42 -2.66 -2.83 4.74
C ALA A 42 -3.79 -3.70 4.21
N PHE A 43 -3.93 -4.89 4.78
CA PHE A 43 -5.07 -5.75 4.52
C PHE A 43 -6.41 -5.08 4.89
N LEU A 44 -6.50 -4.40 6.04
CA LEU A 44 -7.72 -3.72 6.46
C LEU A 44 -8.14 -2.60 5.50
N TYR A 45 -7.24 -1.71 5.07
CA TYR A 45 -7.66 -0.66 4.13
C TYR A 45 -8.03 -1.24 2.75
N LEU A 46 -7.37 -2.31 2.32
CA LEU A 46 -7.71 -3.02 1.08
C LEU A 46 -9.06 -3.71 1.16
N PHE A 47 -9.37 -4.31 2.31
CA PHE A 47 -10.69 -4.87 2.58
C PHE A 47 -11.76 -3.77 2.52
N LYS A 48 -11.52 -2.61 3.11
CA LYS A 48 -12.43 -1.45 2.99
C LYS A 48 -12.63 -1.05 1.54
N LEU A 49 -11.58 -1.07 0.72
CA LEU A 49 -11.70 -0.75 -0.71
C LEU A 49 -12.59 -1.75 -1.45
N ILE A 50 -12.39 -3.06 -1.25
CA ILE A 50 -13.26 -4.08 -1.86
C ILE A 50 -14.69 -3.90 -1.38
N TYR A 51 -14.88 -3.88 -0.06
CA TYR A 51 -16.19 -3.81 0.56
C TYR A 51 -16.95 -2.56 0.14
N SER A 52 -16.33 -1.38 0.27
CA SER A 52 -16.98 -0.10 -0.02
C SER A 52 -17.28 0.14 -1.50
N VAL A 53 -16.44 -0.34 -2.41
CA VAL A 53 -16.52 0.01 -3.85
C VAL A 53 -17.23 -1.06 -4.67
N PHE A 54 -16.94 -2.34 -4.40
CA PHE A 54 -17.38 -3.44 -5.25
C PHE A 54 -18.48 -4.29 -4.62
N LEU A 55 -18.60 -4.31 -3.29
CA LEU A 55 -19.63 -5.07 -2.60
C LEU A 55 -20.82 -4.17 -2.23
N GLY A 56 -21.94 -4.81 -1.88
CA GLY A 56 -23.19 -4.16 -1.54
C GLY A 56 -24.19 -4.10 -2.70
N GLN A 57 -25.24 -3.30 -2.51
CA GLN A 57 -26.30 -3.11 -3.50
C GLN A 57 -25.87 -2.12 -4.58
N LEU A 58 -26.24 -2.37 -5.83
CA LEU A 58 -26.04 -1.41 -6.91
C LEU A 58 -26.91 -0.17 -6.67
N LYS A 59 -26.26 1.00 -6.59
CA LYS A 59 -26.94 2.29 -6.41
C LYS A 59 -27.68 2.70 -7.67
N ASP A 60 -28.80 3.39 -7.51
CA ASP A 60 -29.70 3.70 -8.63
C ASP A 60 -29.05 4.61 -9.68
N ASN A 61 -28.20 5.54 -9.24
CA ASN A 61 -27.44 6.43 -10.11
C ASN A 61 -26.37 5.72 -10.97
N LEU A 62 -25.99 4.48 -10.62
CA LEU A 62 -24.95 3.73 -11.32
C LEU A 62 -25.51 2.70 -12.31
N ARG A 63 -26.84 2.52 -12.39
CA ARG A 63 -27.48 1.50 -13.24
C ARG A 63 -27.23 1.65 -14.74
N HIS A 64 -26.97 2.87 -15.20
CA HIS A 64 -26.78 3.19 -16.61
C HIS A 64 -25.31 3.42 -16.99
N VAL A 65 -24.38 3.16 -16.07
CA VAL A 65 -22.95 3.30 -16.33
C VAL A 65 -22.51 2.19 -17.29
N LYS A 66 -21.83 2.58 -18.36
CA LYS A 66 -21.29 1.64 -19.35
C LYS A 66 -19.95 1.07 -18.90
N ASP A 67 -19.62 -0.10 -19.45
CA ASP A 67 -18.33 -0.73 -19.24
C ASP A 67 -17.17 0.13 -19.73
N ILE A 68 -15.98 -0.19 -19.20
CA ILE A 68 -14.73 0.50 -19.52
C ILE A 68 -14.39 0.37 -21.01
N SER A 69 -13.89 1.46 -21.61
CA SER A 69 -13.42 1.44 -22.99
C SER A 69 -12.23 0.49 -23.16
N ILE A 70 -12.16 -0.17 -24.31
CA ILE A 70 -11.13 -1.17 -24.63
C ILE A 70 -9.70 -0.61 -24.51
N TRP A 71 -9.51 0.68 -24.80
CA TRP A 71 -8.21 1.35 -24.70
C TRP A 71 -7.68 1.42 -23.26
N PHE A 72 -8.56 1.45 -22.26
CA PHE A 72 -8.16 1.34 -20.86
C PHE A 72 -8.08 -0.12 -20.39
N ALA A 73 -8.88 -1.01 -20.99
CA ALA A 73 -8.84 -2.43 -20.66
C ALA A 73 -7.48 -3.06 -21.02
N ILE A 74 -6.91 -2.73 -22.18
CA ILE A 74 -5.63 -3.28 -22.65
C ILE A 74 -4.51 -3.13 -21.60
N PRO A 75 -4.14 -1.91 -21.14
CA PRO A 75 -3.07 -1.78 -20.15
C PRO A 75 -3.40 -2.47 -18.82
N ILE A 76 -4.66 -2.45 -18.38
CA ILE A 76 -5.08 -3.14 -17.15
C ILE A 76 -4.85 -4.65 -17.26
N TYR A 77 -5.30 -5.27 -18.35
CA TYR A 77 -5.11 -6.71 -18.57
C TYR A 77 -3.65 -7.07 -18.77
N THR A 78 -2.86 -6.25 -19.44
CA THR A 78 -1.40 -6.43 -19.54
C THR A 78 -0.75 -6.47 -18.17
N LEU A 79 -1.11 -5.54 -17.27
CA LEU A 79 -0.61 -5.53 -15.90
C LEU A 79 -1.05 -6.77 -15.10
N ILE A 80 -2.32 -7.19 -15.25
CA ILE A 80 -2.84 -8.39 -14.59
C ILE A 80 -2.07 -9.62 -15.07
N ILE A 81 -1.87 -9.79 -16.38
CA ILE A 81 -1.11 -10.91 -16.95
C ILE A 81 0.32 -10.89 -16.43
N GLY A 82 0.98 -9.74 -16.41
CA GLY A 82 2.34 -9.61 -15.87
C GLY A 82 2.41 -10.03 -14.39
N ILE A 83 1.47 -9.60 -13.56
CA ILE A 83 1.37 -10.02 -12.16
C ILE A 83 1.14 -11.52 -12.05
N MET A 84 0.27 -12.10 -12.88
CA MET A 84 -0.04 -13.53 -12.85
C MET A 84 1.16 -14.39 -13.28
N ILE A 85 1.88 -13.99 -14.33
CA ILE A 85 3.11 -14.67 -14.77
C ILE A 85 4.15 -14.62 -13.66
N PHE A 86 4.40 -13.44 -13.09
CA PHE A 86 5.36 -13.30 -12.00
C PHE A 86 4.96 -14.11 -10.76
N SER A 87 3.66 -14.18 -10.46
CA SER A 87 3.15 -14.96 -9.33
C SER A 87 3.30 -16.47 -9.54
N ALA A 88 3.06 -16.95 -10.76
CA ALA A 88 3.17 -18.37 -11.10
C ALA A 88 4.62 -18.83 -11.25
N LYS A 89 5.47 -17.96 -11.80
CA LYS A 89 6.88 -18.20 -12.11
C LYS A 89 7.77 -17.08 -11.55
N PRO A 90 7.85 -16.93 -10.22
CA PRO A 90 8.67 -15.88 -9.63
C PRO A 90 10.17 -16.07 -9.92
N GLU A 91 10.62 -17.30 -10.15
CA GLU A 91 12.00 -17.60 -10.50
C GLU A 91 12.48 -16.86 -11.76
N TRP A 92 11.59 -16.63 -12.74
CA TRP A 92 11.93 -15.94 -14.00
C TRP A 92 12.30 -14.48 -13.81
N VAL A 93 11.83 -13.86 -12.72
CA VAL A 93 12.10 -12.45 -12.42
C VAL A 93 13.14 -12.35 -11.31
N LEU A 94 13.03 -13.16 -10.26
CA LEU A 94 13.89 -13.03 -9.08
C LEU A 94 15.30 -13.60 -9.29
N GLN A 95 15.48 -14.67 -10.07
CA GLN A 95 16.82 -15.21 -10.32
C GLN A 95 17.70 -14.24 -11.12
N PRO A 96 17.25 -13.68 -12.27
CA PRO A 96 18.07 -12.72 -13.01
C PRO A 96 18.37 -11.46 -12.20
N LEU A 97 17.41 -10.99 -11.40
CA LEU A 97 17.65 -9.86 -10.50
C LEU A 97 18.67 -10.21 -9.42
N GLY A 98 18.59 -11.42 -8.84
CA GLY A 98 19.55 -11.90 -7.85
C GLY A 98 20.96 -11.99 -8.40
N THR A 99 21.15 -12.48 -9.64
CA THR A 99 22.48 -12.56 -10.27
C THR A 99 23.05 -11.20 -10.66
N MET A 100 22.21 -10.23 -11.01
CA MET A 100 22.65 -8.85 -11.23
C MET A 100 23.08 -8.17 -9.93
N ILE A 101 22.36 -8.42 -8.84
CA ILE A 101 22.59 -7.76 -7.55
C ILE A 101 23.75 -8.43 -6.77
N SER A 102 24.01 -9.73 -6.97
CA SER A 102 25.06 -10.46 -6.26
C SER A 102 26.46 -9.89 -6.49
N GLN A 103 26.69 -9.17 -7.59
CA GLN A 103 27.94 -8.43 -7.85
C GLN A 103 28.21 -7.34 -6.81
N TYR A 104 27.15 -6.74 -6.25
CA TYR A 104 27.22 -5.68 -5.26
C TYR A 104 26.96 -6.18 -3.84
N TYR A 105 26.22 -7.29 -3.69
CA TYR A 105 25.84 -7.88 -2.40
C TYR A 105 26.06 -9.40 -2.40
N PRO A 106 27.31 -9.88 -2.18
CA PRO A 106 27.67 -11.30 -2.29
C PRO A 106 27.00 -12.17 -1.22
N ASP A 107 26.81 -11.64 -0.02
CA ASP A 107 26.27 -12.37 1.14
C ASP A 107 24.73 -12.47 1.14
N ALA A 108 24.05 -11.77 0.24
CA ALA A 108 22.59 -11.67 0.22
C ALA A 108 21.92 -12.69 -0.74
N SER A 109 22.67 -13.65 -1.27
CA SER A 109 22.14 -14.53 -2.32
C SER A 109 21.25 -15.63 -1.75
N LEU A 110 19.95 -15.57 -2.06
CA LEU A 110 19.09 -16.75 -2.04
C LEU A 110 19.66 -17.78 -3.00
N SER A 111 19.92 -19.00 -2.52
CA SER A 111 20.25 -20.11 -3.40
C SER A 111 18.97 -20.64 -4.04
N TRP A 112 19.01 -20.76 -5.35
CA TRP A 112 17.89 -21.27 -6.13
C TRP A 112 18.20 -22.65 -6.67
N ASP A 113 17.29 -23.59 -6.43
CA ASP A 113 17.27 -24.90 -7.09
C ASP A 113 15.96 -25.03 -7.88
N GLY A 114 16.04 -24.75 -9.19
CA GLY A 114 14.86 -24.61 -10.04
C GLY A 114 13.91 -23.53 -9.53
N GLY A 115 12.70 -23.93 -9.08
CA GLY A 115 11.70 -23.02 -8.51
C GLY A 115 11.76 -22.87 -6.98
N LEU A 116 12.68 -23.56 -6.31
CA LEU A 116 12.84 -23.51 -4.86
C LEU A 116 13.86 -22.44 -4.48
N ALA A 117 13.40 -21.36 -3.84
CA ALA A 117 14.27 -20.39 -3.20
C ALA A 117 14.61 -20.88 -1.79
N THR A 118 15.89 -20.99 -1.48
CA THR A 118 16.40 -21.37 -0.16
C THR A 118 17.19 -20.21 0.44
N GLY A 119 16.86 -19.86 1.68
CA GLY A 119 17.57 -18.87 2.46
C GLY A 119 17.89 -19.39 3.87
N PRO A 120 18.63 -18.63 4.68
CA PRO A 120 19.07 -19.06 6.01
C PRO A 120 17.93 -19.38 6.98
N TYR A 121 16.77 -18.72 6.80
CA TYR A 121 15.63 -18.79 7.72
C TYR A 121 14.46 -19.61 7.16
N GLY A 122 14.60 -20.19 5.96
CA GLY A 122 13.56 -21.02 5.38
C GLY A 122 13.65 -21.15 3.87
N TYR A 123 12.68 -21.87 3.32
CA TYR A 123 12.54 -22.10 1.89
C TYR A 123 11.18 -21.64 1.39
N TRP A 124 11.11 -21.28 0.12
CA TRP A 124 9.88 -20.90 -0.55
C TRP A 124 9.88 -21.39 -2.00
N ASN A 125 8.80 -22.07 -2.40
CA ASN A 125 8.59 -22.48 -3.78
C ASN A 125 7.33 -21.80 -4.32
N GLY A 126 7.51 -20.70 -5.06
CA GLY A 126 6.40 -19.90 -5.55
C GLY A 126 5.50 -20.63 -6.54
N SER A 127 6.08 -21.35 -7.52
CA SER A 127 5.30 -22.17 -8.45
C SER A 127 4.48 -23.25 -7.74
N GLY A 128 5.08 -23.93 -6.76
CA GLY A 128 4.41 -24.97 -5.98
C GLY A 128 3.24 -24.41 -5.17
N VAL A 129 3.42 -23.22 -4.56
CA VAL A 129 2.33 -22.51 -3.86
C VAL A 129 1.20 -22.14 -4.83
N MET A 130 1.51 -21.60 -6.01
CA MET A 130 0.50 -21.27 -7.02
C MET A 130 -0.29 -22.50 -7.47
N ILE A 131 0.39 -23.60 -7.79
CA ILE A 131 -0.26 -24.85 -8.21
C ILE A 131 -1.15 -25.40 -7.10
N THR A 132 -0.63 -25.49 -5.87
CA THR A 132 -1.37 -26.04 -4.73
C THR A 132 -2.64 -25.24 -4.47
N ILE A 133 -2.54 -23.91 -4.45
CA ILE A 133 -3.69 -23.03 -4.20
C ILE A 133 -4.65 -23.03 -5.39
N GLY A 134 -4.16 -23.08 -6.62
CA GLY A 134 -4.98 -23.21 -7.82
C GLY A 134 -5.79 -24.50 -7.86
N ILE A 135 -5.18 -25.63 -7.48
CA ILE A 135 -5.87 -26.92 -7.33
C ILE A 135 -6.92 -26.82 -6.22
N MET A 136 -6.54 -26.35 -5.04
CA MET A 136 -7.46 -26.19 -3.91
C MET A 136 -8.66 -25.33 -4.29
N PHE A 137 -8.44 -24.19 -4.94
CA PHE A 137 -9.50 -23.30 -5.40
C PHE A 137 -10.42 -23.99 -6.41
N THR A 138 -9.85 -24.69 -7.39
CA THR A 138 -10.64 -25.41 -8.42
C THR A 138 -11.48 -26.53 -7.82
N VAL A 139 -10.92 -27.30 -6.88
CA VAL A 139 -11.62 -28.38 -6.18
C VAL A 139 -12.75 -27.82 -5.32
N LEU A 140 -12.49 -26.79 -4.51
CA LEU A 140 -13.50 -26.17 -3.66
C LEU A 140 -14.60 -25.49 -4.49
N LEU A 141 -14.24 -24.79 -5.56
CA LEU A 141 -15.20 -24.18 -6.48
C LEU A 141 -16.04 -25.24 -7.17
N GLY A 142 -15.41 -26.31 -7.69
CA GLY A 142 -16.11 -27.43 -8.31
C GLY A 142 -17.10 -28.08 -7.34
N TRP A 143 -16.67 -28.36 -6.11
CA TRP A 143 -17.53 -28.87 -5.05
C TRP A 143 -18.71 -27.93 -4.75
N LEU A 144 -18.44 -26.63 -4.62
CA LEU A 144 -19.47 -25.62 -4.36
C LEU A 144 -20.48 -25.54 -5.50
N LEU A 145 -20.03 -25.60 -6.76
CA LEU A 145 -20.92 -25.62 -7.93
C LEU A 145 -21.80 -26.89 -7.98
N LEU A 146 -21.29 -28.04 -7.52
CA LEU A 146 -22.08 -29.26 -7.39
C LEU A 146 -23.15 -29.13 -6.30
N MET A 147 -22.81 -28.54 -5.14
CA MET A 147 -23.79 -28.28 -4.07
C MET A 147 -24.80 -27.21 -4.45
N ALA A 148 -24.36 -26.18 -5.18
CA ALA A 148 -25.18 -25.04 -5.61
C ALA A 148 -26.14 -25.37 -6.76
N ARG A 149 -26.21 -26.63 -7.24
CA ARG A 149 -27.17 -27.04 -8.27
C ARG A 149 -28.63 -26.75 -7.93
N LYS A 150 -28.97 -26.70 -6.63
CA LYS A 150 -30.31 -26.35 -6.13
C LYS A 150 -30.43 -24.90 -5.65
N ALA A 151 -29.40 -24.08 -5.84
CA ALA A 151 -29.40 -22.71 -5.37
C ALA A 151 -30.39 -21.88 -6.20
N THR A 152 -31.34 -21.24 -5.52
CA THR A 152 -32.24 -20.26 -6.13
C THR A 152 -31.56 -18.91 -6.17
N LYS A 153 -31.54 -18.25 -7.34
CA LYS A 153 -31.06 -16.87 -7.44
C LYS A 153 -32.05 -15.95 -6.73
N VAL A 154 -31.59 -15.29 -5.68
CA VAL A 154 -32.38 -14.32 -4.91
C VAL A 154 -32.03 -12.91 -5.38
N SER A 155 -33.01 -12.00 -5.41
CA SER A 155 -32.77 -10.58 -5.72
C SER A 155 -31.84 -9.97 -4.69
N GLN A 156 -30.95 -9.06 -5.12
CA GLN A 156 -29.97 -8.45 -4.21
C GLN A 156 -30.64 -7.75 -3.02
N PHE A 157 -31.84 -7.21 -3.19
CA PHE A 157 -32.56 -6.46 -2.15
C PHE A 157 -33.28 -7.34 -1.12
N ASN A 158 -33.36 -8.65 -1.35
CA ASN A 158 -33.88 -9.59 -0.38
C ASN A 158 -32.75 -9.98 0.58
N ILE A 159 -32.50 -9.09 1.54
CA ILE A 159 -31.47 -9.20 2.57
C ILE A 159 -32.10 -9.29 3.95
N VAL A 160 -31.33 -9.81 4.91
CA VAL A 160 -31.69 -9.72 6.32
C VAL A 160 -31.61 -8.26 6.75
N TYR A 161 -32.75 -7.66 7.04
CA TYR A 161 -32.88 -6.28 7.48
C TYR A 161 -33.84 -6.20 8.69
N SER A 162 -33.56 -6.99 9.72
CA SER A 162 -34.37 -7.04 10.95
C SER A 162 -35.88 -7.21 10.74
N ALA A 163 -36.27 -8.03 9.75
CA ALA A 163 -37.66 -8.25 9.31
C ALA A 163 -38.37 -7.01 8.71
N GLU A 164 -37.65 -5.94 8.42
CA GLU A 164 -38.15 -4.78 7.69
C GLU A 164 -37.79 -4.84 6.21
N ALA A 165 -38.55 -4.11 5.39
CA ALA A 165 -38.20 -3.90 3.99
C ALA A 165 -37.15 -2.78 3.90
N PRO A 166 -35.98 -3.02 3.28
CA PRO A 166 -35.02 -1.95 3.07
C PRO A 166 -35.64 -0.85 2.19
N GLN A 167 -35.30 0.40 2.44
CA GLN A 167 -35.95 1.51 1.72
C GLN A 167 -35.25 1.85 0.40
N ARG A 168 -33.91 1.96 0.42
CA ARG A 168 -33.11 2.36 -0.74
C ARG A 168 -31.76 1.63 -0.75
N PRO A 169 -31.19 1.31 -1.92
CA PRO A 169 -29.86 0.68 -2.00
C PRO A 169 -28.78 1.44 -1.23
N GLU A 170 -28.82 2.77 -1.21
CA GLU A 170 -27.79 3.61 -0.61
C GLU A 170 -27.71 3.49 0.92
N THR A 171 -28.81 3.13 1.59
CA THR A 171 -28.87 3.03 3.07
C THR A 171 -28.61 1.61 3.58
N THR A 172 -28.49 0.63 2.68
CA THR A 172 -28.31 -0.78 3.05
C THR A 172 -26.86 -1.21 3.24
N HIS A 173 -25.90 -0.32 2.93
CA HIS A 173 -24.48 -0.65 2.89
C HIS A 173 -23.63 0.32 3.73
N VAL A 174 -22.90 -0.21 4.72
CA VAL A 174 -22.16 0.59 5.70
C VAL A 174 -20.73 0.83 5.25
N SER A 175 -20.47 1.87 4.45
CA SER A 175 -19.12 2.14 3.94
C SER A 175 -18.43 3.40 4.49
N TYR A 176 -19.21 4.43 4.86
CA TYR A 176 -18.70 5.77 5.18
C TYR A 176 -17.65 5.77 6.31
N ASN A 177 -17.98 5.22 7.47
CA ASN A 177 -17.08 5.15 8.63
C ASN A 177 -16.96 3.72 9.17
N MET A 178 -16.65 2.77 8.29
CA MET A 178 -16.53 1.35 8.63
C MET A 178 -15.54 1.06 9.79
N TYR A 179 -14.53 1.93 9.97
CA TYR A 179 -13.51 1.79 11.01
C TYR A 179 -13.69 2.79 12.17
N ALA A 180 -14.90 3.26 12.42
CA ALA A 180 -15.22 4.16 13.54
C ALA A 180 -14.69 3.65 14.88
N GLY A 181 -14.80 2.34 15.15
CA GLY A 181 -14.29 1.72 16.38
C GLY A 181 -12.77 1.85 16.52
N TYR A 182 -12.02 1.62 15.44
CA TYR A 182 -10.56 1.81 15.44
C TYR A 182 -10.18 3.28 15.59
N ASN A 183 -10.90 4.19 14.93
CA ASN A 183 -10.65 5.62 15.07
C ASN A 183 -10.92 6.10 16.51
N LYS A 184 -11.95 5.56 17.17
CA LYS A 184 -12.21 5.85 18.59
C LYS A 184 -11.07 5.37 19.50
N ALA A 185 -10.50 4.21 19.23
CA ALA A 185 -9.43 3.63 20.05
C ALA A 185 -8.05 4.27 19.81
N LEU A 186 -7.73 4.59 18.54
CA LEU A 186 -6.37 4.96 18.11
C LEU A 186 -6.27 6.35 17.46
N GLY A 187 -7.39 7.04 17.24
CA GLY A 187 -7.44 8.31 16.50
C GLY A 187 -6.61 9.43 17.12
N TRP A 188 -6.41 9.40 18.45
CA TRP A 188 -5.56 10.34 19.17
C TRP A 188 -4.07 10.27 18.78
N ILE A 189 -3.62 9.12 18.24
CA ILE A 189 -2.24 8.91 17.79
C ILE A 189 -2.01 9.53 16.41
N VAL A 190 -3.03 9.49 15.54
CA VAL A 190 -2.87 9.74 14.10
C VAL A 190 -3.25 11.16 13.69
N ALA A 191 -4.44 11.62 14.08
CA ALA A 191 -5.07 12.75 13.40
C ALA A 191 -4.65 14.16 13.87
N PRO A 192 -4.50 14.45 15.18
CA PRO A 192 -4.15 15.82 15.55
C PRO A 192 -2.66 16.11 15.29
N LYS A 193 -1.77 15.19 15.67
CA LYS A 193 -0.34 15.49 15.78
C LYS A 193 0.40 15.64 14.46
N ILE A 194 0.06 14.84 13.44
CA ILE A 194 0.79 14.88 12.17
C ILE A 194 0.41 16.14 11.40
N THR A 195 -0.88 16.48 11.33
CA THR A 195 -1.34 17.71 10.68
C THR A 195 -0.82 18.94 11.41
N GLU A 196 -0.94 18.97 12.75
CA GLU A 196 -0.39 20.06 13.57
C GLU A 196 1.12 20.22 13.39
N PHE A 197 1.88 19.12 13.26
CA PHE A 197 3.31 19.18 12.97
C PHE A 197 3.61 19.88 11.64
N TRP A 198 2.90 19.51 10.56
CA TRP A 198 3.09 20.12 9.24
C TRP A 198 2.60 21.57 9.18
N ASP A 199 1.53 21.90 9.89
CA ASP A 199 1.04 23.27 10.01
C ASP A 199 2.08 24.12 10.76
N ASN A 200 2.62 23.62 11.88
CA ASN A 200 3.68 24.29 12.62
C ASN A 200 4.96 24.48 11.79
N MET A 201 5.33 23.49 10.97
CA MET A 201 6.46 23.64 10.02
C MET A 201 6.18 24.75 9.01
N THR A 202 4.96 24.80 8.47
CA THR A 202 4.53 25.83 7.53
C THR A 202 4.60 27.22 8.16
N ASP A 203 4.09 27.36 9.39
CA ASP A 203 4.13 28.61 10.14
C ASP A 203 5.56 29.04 10.47
N TRP A 204 6.44 28.08 10.79
CA TRP A 204 7.85 28.37 11.02
C TRP A 204 8.53 28.89 9.76
N VAL A 205 8.29 28.24 8.60
CA VAL A 205 8.81 28.70 7.31
C VAL A 205 8.29 30.09 6.96
N HIS A 206 6.99 30.36 7.15
CA HIS A 206 6.42 31.68 6.93
C HIS A 206 7.01 32.73 7.87
N SER A 207 7.25 32.39 9.12
CA SER A 207 7.88 33.28 10.10
C SER A 207 9.31 33.63 9.70
N VAL A 208 10.12 32.64 9.32
CA VAL A 208 11.48 32.86 8.82
C VAL A 208 11.47 33.69 7.54
N ALA A 209 10.56 33.40 6.61
CA ALA A 209 10.40 34.18 5.39
C ALA A 209 9.98 35.63 5.68
N HIS A 210 9.13 35.85 6.69
CA HIS A 210 8.74 37.18 7.13
C HIS A 210 9.92 37.95 7.71
N TYR A 211 10.74 37.33 8.56
CA TYR A 211 11.98 37.93 9.05
C TYR A 211 12.97 38.24 7.91
N GLY A 212 13.14 37.31 6.97
CA GLY A 212 13.96 37.53 5.77
C GLY A 212 13.45 38.69 4.92
N ARG A 213 12.12 38.83 4.75
CA ARG A 213 11.51 39.94 4.02
C ARG A 213 11.80 41.28 4.69
N GLN A 214 11.84 41.36 6.02
CA GLN A 214 12.12 42.62 6.73
C GLN A 214 13.52 43.17 6.42
N LEU A 215 14.48 42.33 5.99
CA LEU A 215 15.78 42.80 5.51
C LEU A 215 15.64 43.73 4.29
N TYR A 216 14.63 43.49 3.45
CA TYR A 216 14.33 44.31 2.28
C TYR A 216 13.38 45.47 2.63
N SER A 217 13.86 46.39 3.46
CA SER A 217 13.08 47.53 3.99
C SER A 217 12.81 48.64 2.97
N GLY A 218 13.51 48.65 1.83
CA GLY A 218 13.42 49.69 0.81
C GLY A 218 14.15 51.01 1.18
N ASN A 219 14.78 51.09 2.35
CA ASN A 219 15.52 52.27 2.81
C ASN A 219 17.02 52.15 2.45
N ALA A 220 17.52 53.11 1.67
CA ALA A 220 18.92 53.14 1.22
C ALA A 220 19.94 53.22 2.37
N GLN A 221 19.62 53.91 3.47
CA GLN A 221 20.54 54.04 4.63
C GLN A 221 20.77 52.70 5.33
N VAL A 222 19.73 51.87 5.42
CA VAL A 222 19.80 50.52 6.01
C VAL A 222 20.69 49.62 5.14
N TYR A 223 20.58 49.71 3.81
CA TYR A 223 21.41 48.93 2.90
C TYR A 223 22.89 49.35 2.93
N VAL A 224 23.19 50.65 3.02
CA VAL A 224 24.58 51.11 3.20
C VAL A 224 25.18 50.54 4.49
N THR A 225 24.39 50.48 5.56
CA THR A 225 24.81 49.88 6.83
C THR A 225 25.10 48.38 6.66
N TYR A 226 24.26 47.62 5.95
CA TYR A 226 24.52 46.21 5.65
C TYR A 226 25.82 46.00 4.88
N VAL A 227 26.13 46.87 3.91
CA VAL A 227 27.38 46.78 3.12
C VAL A 227 28.60 47.02 4.01
N VAL A 228 28.57 48.02 4.89
CA VAL A 228 29.68 48.30 5.82
C VAL A 228 29.89 47.13 6.78
N VAL A 229 28.81 46.59 7.37
CA VAL A 229 28.87 45.41 8.25
C VAL A 229 29.42 44.19 7.52
N TYR A 230 28.99 43.96 6.26
CA TYR A 230 29.50 42.88 5.44
C TYR A 230 31.01 43.01 5.18
N ILE A 231 31.49 44.21 4.81
CA ILE A 231 32.91 44.47 4.59
C ILE A 231 33.72 44.20 5.87
N LEU A 232 33.24 44.67 7.02
CA LEU A 232 33.89 44.42 8.32
C LEU A 232 33.93 42.92 8.65
N ALA A 233 32.82 42.20 8.44
CA ALA A 233 32.77 40.76 8.67
C ALA A 233 33.79 40.01 7.79
N VAL A 234 33.84 40.33 6.50
CA VAL A 234 34.83 39.73 5.57
C VAL A 234 36.26 40.04 6.00
N TYR A 235 36.55 41.28 6.38
CA TYR A 235 37.86 41.70 6.87
C TYR A 235 38.30 40.89 8.10
N PHE A 236 37.41 40.71 9.09
CA PHE A 236 37.72 39.90 10.27
C PHE A 236 37.89 38.41 9.95
N THR A 237 37.11 37.85 9.02
CA THR A 237 37.29 36.45 8.59
C THR A 237 38.54 36.20 7.75
N MET A 238 39.18 37.25 7.22
CA MET A 238 40.45 37.13 6.48
C MET A 238 41.69 37.33 7.37
N ILE A 239 41.50 37.94 8.55
CA ILE A 239 42.58 38.23 9.51
C ILE A 239 42.76 37.10 10.53
N PHE A 240 41.72 36.31 10.77
CA PHE A 240 41.75 35.05 11.52
C PHE A 240 41.79 33.85 10.59
#